data_AF-A0A5C6AQA8-F1
#
_entry.id   AF-A0A5C6AQA8-F1
#
_cell.length_a   1.000
_cell.length_b   1.000
_cell.length_c   1.000
_cell.angle_alpha   90.00
_cell.angle_beta   90.00
_cell.angle_gamma   90.00
#
_symmetry.space_group_name_H-M   'P 1'
#
loop_
_entity.id
_entity.type
_entity.pdbx_description
1 polymer ?
#
loop_
_entity_poly.entity_id
_entity_poly.type
_entity_poly.pdbx_seq_one_letter_code
_entity_poly.pdbx_strand_id
1 'polypeptide(L)'
;MVAEAVAAWLPGERGYEIGLRKGKLVCRNPQGKTLASLPKWLKESEIAESLRALAEWLDDHQAECRHTIERWMLRSLSVPREVVNEIWADPDWRSSLENLVVAPVDAKGKPNFEKTGLLKQVDAQRGLGVVDLDGETRWHKSPAMTVPHPILIADLEELRELASDLSITQTIDQLYRPVHQPTKDQAELKSINDYTEGMFEQLNFALSLCRRLGYPVRGGYATCRVWENDVMIEARYYVGDEYPEAETYTGPLVFVDANDKAVKIADLGPVTFSEGVRMASAIYAKRKVEESASEETP
;
A
#
# COMPACT_ATOMS: atom_id res chain seq x y z
N MET A 1 7.07 28.41 -4.56
CA MET A 1 8.17 27.69 -3.90
C MET A 1 8.24 28.15 -2.45
N VAL A 2 7.66 27.37 -1.53
CA VAL A 2 7.82 27.61 -0.09
C VAL A 2 9.25 27.19 0.26
N ALA A 3 10.03 28.06 0.89
CA ALA A 3 11.32 27.68 1.43
C ALA A 3 11.09 26.59 2.48
N GLU A 4 11.42 25.35 2.14
CA GLU A 4 11.15 24.20 3.00
C GLU A 4 11.98 24.31 4.27
N ALA A 5 11.27 24.35 5.39
CA ALA A 5 11.85 24.59 6.70
C ALA A 5 12.72 23.40 7.14
N VAL A 6 13.87 23.73 7.74
CA VAL A 6 14.62 22.79 8.56
C VAL A 6 13.85 22.61 9.87
N ALA A 7 13.64 21.37 10.30
CA ALA A 7 12.79 21.07 11.45
C ALA A 7 13.27 21.79 12.73
N ALA A 8 14.58 21.81 12.96
CA ALA A 8 15.26 22.61 13.96
C ALA A 8 16.77 22.67 13.65
N TRP A 9 17.42 23.75 14.08
CA TRP A 9 18.88 23.85 14.09
C TRP A 9 19.39 23.56 15.49
N LEU A 10 20.33 22.62 15.59
CA LEU A 10 20.99 22.26 16.83
C LEU A 10 22.46 22.69 16.81
N PRO A 11 23.01 23.16 17.93
CA PRO A 11 24.41 23.57 18.00
C PRO A 11 25.35 22.39 17.76
N GLY A 12 26.27 22.57 16.81
CA GLY A 12 27.39 21.67 16.57
C GLY A 12 28.73 22.32 16.96
N GLU A 13 29.83 21.64 16.67
CA GLU A 13 31.16 22.20 16.98
C GLU A 13 31.56 23.35 16.04
N ARG A 14 32.52 24.16 16.47
CA ARG A 14 33.14 25.24 15.66
C ARG A 14 32.14 26.28 15.14
N GLY A 15 31.05 26.52 15.88
CA GLY A 15 30.01 27.47 15.51
C GLY A 15 29.14 27.02 14.34
N TYR A 16 29.22 25.74 13.95
CA TYR A 16 28.25 25.16 13.03
C TYR A 16 26.98 24.77 13.77
N GLU A 17 25.89 24.65 13.02
CA GLU A 17 24.66 24.02 13.49
C GLU A 17 24.30 22.87 12.54
N ILE A 18 23.63 21.84 13.05
CA ILE A 18 23.12 20.71 12.26
C ILE A 18 21.61 20.72 12.32
N GLY A 19 20.95 20.34 11.22
CA GLY A 19 19.52 20.12 11.20
C GLY A 19 19.14 18.97 10.27
N LEU A 20 17.87 18.59 10.32
CA LEU A 20 17.26 17.63 9.39
C LEU A 20 16.40 18.35 8.37
N ARG A 21 16.58 17.96 7.10
CA ARG A 21 15.75 18.40 5.98
C ARG A 21 15.47 17.21 5.07
N LYS A 22 14.20 16.80 4.98
CA LYS A 22 13.76 15.65 4.16
C LYS A 22 14.57 14.37 4.44
N GLY A 23 14.67 14.00 5.72
CA GLY A 23 15.44 12.82 6.16
C GLY A 23 16.96 12.94 6.02
N LYS A 24 17.48 14.09 5.58
CA LYS A 24 18.92 14.29 5.35
C LYS A 24 19.51 15.31 6.33
N LEU A 25 20.70 15.00 6.81
CA LEU A 25 21.49 15.94 7.60
C LEU A 25 21.95 17.10 6.71
N VAL A 26 21.70 18.32 7.18
CA VAL A 26 22.22 19.57 6.63
C VAL A 26 22.95 20.32 7.73
N CYS A 27 23.88 21.20 7.37
CA CYS A 27 24.52 22.06 8.36
C CYS A 27 24.43 23.53 7.97
N ARG A 28 24.56 24.39 8.97
CA ARG A 28 24.70 25.83 8.81
C ARG A 28 26.08 26.22 9.33
N ASN A 29 26.83 26.94 8.51
CA ASN A 29 28.17 27.40 8.90
C ASN A 29 28.09 28.61 9.86
N PRO A 30 29.22 29.04 10.46
CA PRO A 30 29.23 30.19 11.39
C PRO A 30 28.81 31.52 10.76
N GLN A 31 28.76 31.59 9.42
CA GLN A 31 28.28 32.77 8.67
C GLN A 31 26.77 32.69 8.37
N GLY A 32 26.07 31.67 8.89
CA GLY A 32 24.64 31.46 8.67
C GLY A 32 24.27 30.79 7.35
N LYS A 33 25.25 30.37 6.53
CA LYS A 33 25.00 29.71 5.24
C LYS A 33 24.66 28.24 5.43
N THR A 34 23.52 27.81 4.89
CA THR A 34 23.13 26.39 4.86
C THR A 34 23.89 25.63 3.78
N LEU A 35 24.39 24.45 4.13
CA LEU A 35 25.13 23.52 3.28
C LEU A 35 24.45 22.15 3.33
N ALA A 36 24.37 21.49 2.16
CA ALA A 36 23.75 20.17 2.02
C ALA A 36 24.65 19.01 2.49
N SER A 37 25.93 19.29 2.78
CA SER A 37 26.90 18.31 3.22
C SER A 37 27.57 18.77 4.51
N LEU A 38 27.72 17.82 5.44
CA LEU A 38 28.43 18.05 6.68
C LEU A 38 29.94 17.87 6.46
N PRO A 39 30.79 18.73 7.05
CA PRO A 39 32.21 18.42 7.20
C PRO A 39 32.42 17.09 7.93
N LYS A 40 33.51 16.38 7.64
CA LYS A 40 33.79 15.04 8.19
C LYS A 40 33.69 15.00 9.73
N TRP A 41 34.37 15.92 10.41
CA TRP A 41 34.36 16.02 11.88
C TRP A 41 32.96 16.25 12.45
N LEU A 42 32.10 17.00 11.74
CA LEU A 42 30.73 17.26 12.19
C LEU A 42 29.84 16.04 11.93
N LYS A 43 30.07 15.30 10.86
CA LYS A 43 29.33 14.08 10.50
C LYS A 43 29.58 12.93 11.48
N GLU A 44 30.75 12.91 12.10
CA GLU A 44 31.20 11.93 13.11
C GLU A 44 30.89 12.38 14.55
N SER A 45 30.19 13.50 14.74
CA SER A 45 29.78 13.96 16.07
C SER A 45 28.55 13.20 16.58
N GLU A 46 28.44 13.08 17.91
CA GLU A 46 27.30 12.42 18.59
C GLU A 46 25.94 13.02 18.17
N ILE A 47 25.89 14.33 17.91
CA ILE A 47 24.67 15.01 17.48
C ILE A 47 24.28 14.65 16.05
N ALA A 48 25.25 14.44 15.15
CA ALA A 48 24.99 13.97 13.80
C ALA A 48 24.55 12.50 13.78
N GLU A 49 25.09 11.67 14.68
CA GLU A 49 24.65 10.29 14.86
C GLU A 49 23.22 10.23 15.40
N SER A 50 22.91 11.02 16.43
CA SER A 50 21.55 11.10 17.01
C SER A 50 20.51 11.58 16.00
N LEU A 51 20.83 12.61 15.20
CA LEU A 51 19.94 13.10 14.15
C LEU A 51 19.79 12.09 13.00
N ARG A 52 20.81 11.27 12.72
CA ARG A 52 20.71 10.20 11.73
C ARG A 52 19.77 9.10 12.21
N ALA A 53 19.93 8.65 13.45
CA ALA A 53 19.04 7.68 14.08
C ALA A 53 17.59 8.20 14.13
N LEU A 54 17.39 9.49 14.42
CA LEU A 54 16.07 10.11 14.35
C LEU A 54 15.50 10.11 12.92
N ALA A 55 16.31 10.39 11.91
CA ALA A 55 15.87 10.36 10.52
C ALA A 55 15.44 8.96 10.09
N GLU A 56 16.23 7.94 10.45
CA GLU A 56 15.91 6.53 10.21
C GLU A 56 14.59 6.14 10.91
N TRP A 57 14.42 6.54 12.17
CA TRP A 57 13.19 6.29 12.92
C TRP A 57 11.96 6.96 12.29
N LEU A 58 12.09 8.19 11.78
CA LEU A 58 11.00 8.88 11.09
C LEU A 58 10.62 8.20 9.77
N ASP A 59 11.61 7.73 9.00
CA ASP A 59 11.38 6.99 7.77
C ASP A 59 10.67 5.65 8.06
N ASP A 60 11.06 4.95 9.13
CA ASP A 60 10.41 3.72 9.58
C ASP A 60 8.97 3.99 10.06
N HIS A 61 8.74 5.06 10.82
CA HIS A 61 7.41 5.48 11.27
C HIS A 61 6.49 5.80 10.09
N GLN A 62 6.96 6.55 9.11
CA GLN A 62 6.20 6.85 7.89
C GLN A 62 5.83 5.55 7.15
N ALA A 63 6.78 4.62 7.04
CA ALA A 63 6.51 3.33 6.44
C ALA A 63 5.45 2.55 7.24
N GLU A 64 5.55 2.50 8.56
CA GLU A 64 4.60 1.81 9.43
C GLU A 64 3.18 2.38 9.32
N CYS A 65 3.04 3.70 9.32
CA CYS A 65 1.76 4.40 9.14
C CYS A 65 1.08 3.96 7.83
N ARG A 66 1.82 4.05 6.71
CA ARG A 66 1.34 3.64 5.39
C ARG A 66 0.92 2.18 5.36
N HIS A 67 1.76 1.26 5.85
CA HIS A 67 1.44 -0.17 5.88
C HIS A 67 0.23 -0.48 6.75
N THR A 68 0.03 0.28 7.84
CA THR A 68 -1.12 0.09 8.72
C THR A 68 -2.42 0.49 8.04
N ILE A 69 -2.44 1.62 7.32
CA ILE A 69 -3.62 2.06 6.59
C ILE A 69 -3.90 1.16 5.38
N GLU A 70 -2.87 0.73 4.65
CA GLU A 70 -3.06 -0.27 3.58
C GLU A 70 -3.63 -1.57 4.14
N ARG A 71 -3.22 -1.97 5.35
CA ARG A 71 -3.81 -3.12 6.05
C ARG A 71 -5.27 -2.89 6.42
N TRP A 72 -5.68 -1.67 6.79
CA TRP A 72 -7.11 -1.36 7.01
C TRP A 72 -7.93 -1.60 5.75
N MET A 73 -7.41 -1.20 4.59
CA MET A 73 -8.02 -1.46 3.29
C MET A 73 -8.09 -2.95 2.94
N LEU A 74 -6.96 -3.65 3.01
CA LEU A 74 -6.87 -5.06 2.62
C LEU A 74 -7.62 -6.02 3.55
N ARG A 75 -7.90 -5.59 4.78
CA ARG A 75 -8.63 -6.39 5.78
C ARG A 75 -10.04 -5.85 6.05
N SER A 76 -10.51 -4.87 5.26
CA SER A 76 -11.81 -4.22 5.41
C SER A 76 -12.12 -3.80 6.87
N LEU A 77 -11.09 -3.37 7.62
CA LEU A 77 -11.22 -3.14 9.06
C LEU A 77 -12.07 -1.90 9.34
N SER A 78 -12.99 -2.04 10.28
CA SER A 78 -13.65 -0.89 10.87
C SER A 78 -12.69 -0.20 11.84
N VAL A 79 -12.41 1.08 11.58
CA VAL A 79 -11.52 1.92 12.38
C VAL A 79 -12.38 2.90 13.17
N PRO A 80 -12.36 2.86 14.51
CA PRO A 80 -13.09 3.83 15.33
C PRO A 80 -12.69 5.26 15.01
N ARG A 81 -13.68 6.15 14.91
CA ARG A 81 -13.47 7.58 14.59
C ARG A 81 -12.52 8.25 15.59
N GLU A 82 -12.58 7.84 16.86
CA GLU A 82 -11.69 8.34 17.91
C GLU A 82 -10.22 8.03 17.60
N VAL A 83 -9.92 6.82 17.13
CA VAL A 83 -8.56 6.45 16.70
C VAL A 83 -8.11 7.35 15.54
N VAL A 84 -8.96 7.54 14.54
CA VAL A 84 -8.65 8.41 13.39
C VAL A 84 -8.43 9.86 13.83
N ASN A 85 -9.22 10.36 14.78
CA ASN A 85 -9.07 11.70 15.33
C ASN A 85 -7.73 11.89 16.06
N GLU A 86 -7.32 10.92 16.90
CA GLU A 86 -6.05 10.99 17.63
C GLU A 86 -4.84 11.00 16.71
N ILE A 87 -4.83 10.15 15.67
CA ILE A 87 -3.69 10.05 14.76
C ILE A 87 -3.67 11.18 13.71
N TRP A 88 -4.78 11.89 13.49
CA TRP A 88 -4.86 12.91 12.43
C TRP A 88 -3.86 14.08 12.64
N ALA A 89 -3.46 14.34 13.89
CA ALA A 89 -2.48 15.38 14.21
C ALA A 89 -1.07 15.04 13.70
N ASP A 90 -0.75 13.76 13.57
CA ASP A 90 0.52 13.27 13.04
C ASP A 90 0.55 13.41 11.50
N PRO A 91 1.56 14.09 10.93
CA PRO A 91 1.66 14.32 9.48
C PRO A 91 1.83 13.03 8.65
N ASP A 92 2.47 11.98 9.18
CA ASP A 92 2.70 10.73 8.44
C ASP A 92 1.43 9.88 8.38
N TRP A 93 0.66 9.84 9.48
CA TRP A 93 -0.70 9.26 9.47
C TRP A 93 -1.63 10.05 8.56
N ARG A 94 -1.64 11.38 8.67
CA ARG A 94 -2.50 12.24 7.86
C ARG A 94 -2.20 12.10 6.37
N SER A 95 -0.94 12.22 5.96
CA SER A 95 -0.55 12.09 4.54
C SER A 95 -0.83 10.70 3.96
N SER A 96 -0.92 9.68 4.83
CA SER A 96 -1.30 8.33 4.45
C SER A 96 -2.81 8.11 4.33
N LEU A 97 -3.64 8.89 5.04
CA LEU A 97 -5.11 8.78 5.05
C LEU A 97 -5.82 9.83 4.18
N GLU A 98 -5.27 11.04 4.13
CA GLU A 98 -5.81 12.14 3.35
C GLU A 98 -5.91 11.71 1.90
N ASN A 99 -7.03 12.06 1.27
CA ASN A 99 -7.42 11.69 -0.07
C ASN A 99 -7.76 10.21 -0.30
N LEU A 100 -7.70 9.35 0.71
CA LEU A 100 -8.29 8.02 0.57
C LEU A 100 -9.80 8.13 0.53
N VAL A 101 -10.43 7.31 -0.30
CA VAL A 101 -11.87 7.07 -0.23
C VAL A 101 -12.13 6.34 1.08
N VAL A 102 -13.05 6.89 1.89
CA VAL A 102 -13.50 6.28 3.13
C VAL A 102 -15.01 6.10 3.10
N ALA A 103 -15.52 5.10 3.79
CA ALA A 103 -16.95 4.88 3.98
C ALA A 103 -17.31 4.94 5.47
N PRO A 104 -18.37 5.65 5.87
CA PRO A 104 -18.84 5.66 7.25
C PRO A 104 -19.34 4.27 7.66
N VAL A 105 -19.03 3.86 8.88
CA VAL A 105 -19.49 2.61 9.49
C VAL A 105 -20.48 2.91 10.61
N ASP A 106 -21.66 2.31 10.58
CA ASP A 106 -22.69 2.55 11.59
C ASP A 106 -22.35 1.90 12.96
N ALA A 107 -23.19 2.13 13.96
CA ALA A 107 -23.00 1.57 15.30
C ALA A 107 -23.11 0.03 15.37
N LYS A 108 -23.57 -0.62 14.31
CA LYS A 108 -23.63 -2.08 14.18
C LYS A 108 -22.42 -2.66 13.44
N GLY A 109 -21.45 -1.80 13.08
CA GLY A 109 -20.26 -2.22 12.34
C GLY A 109 -20.49 -2.36 10.83
N LYS A 110 -21.62 -1.91 10.29
CA LYS A 110 -21.92 -2.03 8.85
C LYS A 110 -21.40 -0.80 8.09
N PRO A 111 -20.50 -0.96 7.10
CA PRO A 111 -20.10 0.13 6.22
C PRO A 111 -21.26 0.56 5.30
N ASN A 112 -21.34 1.86 5.03
CA ASN A 112 -22.24 2.42 4.02
C ASN A 112 -21.41 2.93 2.83
N PHE A 113 -21.30 2.09 1.79
CA PHE A 113 -20.54 2.40 0.59
C PHE A 113 -21.22 3.41 -0.35
N GLU A 114 -22.49 3.75 -0.14
CA GLU A 114 -23.19 4.83 -0.89
C GLU A 114 -22.82 6.23 -0.35
N LYS A 115 -22.14 6.29 0.79
CA LYS A 115 -21.68 7.53 1.43
C LYS A 115 -20.15 7.62 1.43
N THR A 116 -19.52 7.07 0.40
CA THR A 116 -18.09 7.18 0.20
C THR A 116 -17.70 8.61 -0.18
N GLY A 117 -16.46 8.97 0.14
CA GLY A 117 -15.86 10.22 -0.31
C GLY A 117 -14.39 10.29 0.04
N LEU A 118 -13.67 11.21 -0.59
CA LEU A 118 -12.25 11.46 -0.39
C LEU A 118 -12.06 12.16 0.95
N LEU A 119 -11.39 11.52 1.90
CA LEU A 119 -11.15 12.08 3.23
C LEU A 119 -10.27 13.33 3.13
N LYS A 120 -10.75 14.46 3.64
CA LYS A 120 -10.00 15.73 3.69
C LYS A 120 -9.75 16.21 5.11
N GLN A 121 -10.66 15.92 6.03
CA GLN A 121 -10.59 16.46 7.39
C GLN A 121 -11.11 15.45 8.41
N VAL A 122 -10.58 15.54 9.61
CA VAL A 122 -11.09 14.82 10.79
C VAL A 122 -11.21 15.85 11.90
N ASP A 123 -12.38 15.91 12.51
CA ASP A 123 -12.71 16.84 13.58
C ASP A 123 -13.53 16.11 14.66
N ALA A 124 -13.16 16.31 15.92
CA ALA A 124 -13.80 15.63 17.04
C ALA A 124 -15.33 15.89 17.12
N GLN A 125 -15.77 17.11 16.79
CA GLN A 125 -17.16 17.55 16.90
C GLN A 125 -17.97 17.31 15.62
N ARG A 126 -17.38 17.62 14.46
CA ARG A 126 -18.03 17.53 13.15
C ARG A 126 -17.94 16.12 12.56
N GLY A 127 -16.88 15.37 12.87
CA GLY A 127 -16.63 14.01 12.41
C GLY A 127 -15.65 13.93 11.25
N LEU A 128 -15.95 13.09 10.26
CA LEU A 128 -15.12 12.88 9.08
C LEU A 128 -15.59 13.80 7.96
N GLY A 129 -14.75 14.74 7.55
CA GLY A 129 -14.97 15.63 6.41
C GLY A 129 -14.48 14.96 5.14
N VAL A 130 -15.40 14.64 4.24
CA VAL A 130 -15.12 14.02 2.94
C VAL A 130 -15.56 14.92 1.80
N VAL A 131 -14.91 14.81 0.65
CA VAL A 131 -15.40 15.34 -0.62
C VAL A 131 -16.10 14.20 -1.37
N ASP A 132 -17.38 14.39 -1.68
CA ASP A 132 -18.17 13.43 -2.44
C ASP A 132 -17.94 13.55 -3.95
N LEU A 133 -18.65 12.73 -4.74
CA LEU A 133 -18.61 12.74 -6.20
C LEU A 133 -19.02 14.08 -6.81
N ASP A 134 -19.90 14.84 -6.15
CA ASP A 134 -20.35 16.16 -6.59
C ASP A 134 -19.29 17.25 -6.31
N GLY A 135 -18.18 16.90 -5.65
CA GLY A 135 -17.15 17.83 -5.20
C GLY A 135 -17.53 18.61 -3.94
N GLU A 136 -18.65 18.28 -3.31
CA GLU A 136 -19.13 18.94 -2.10
C GLU A 136 -18.51 18.34 -0.84
N THR A 137 -18.28 19.19 0.16
CA THR A 137 -17.80 18.72 1.47
C THR A 137 -18.96 18.20 2.32
N ARG A 138 -18.95 16.91 2.65
CA ARG A 138 -19.88 16.29 3.60
C ARG A 138 -19.19 15.90 4.90
N TRP A 139 -19.97 15.88 5.98
CA TRP A 139 -19.50 15.48 7.31
C TRP A 139 -20.23 14.24 7.79
N HIS A 140 -19.48 13.22 8.17
CA HIS A 140 -20.01 11.98 8.75
C HIS A 140 -19.69 11.89 10.24
N LYS A 141 -20.74 11.83 11.08
CA LYS A 141 -20.64 11.63 12.54
C LYS A 141 -20.64 10.16 12.97
N SER A 142 -20.41 9.25 12.03
CA SER A 142 -20.41 7.82 12.29
C SER A 142 -19.35 7.44 13.33
N PRO A 143 -19.61 6.42 14.19
CA PRO A 143 -18.68 6.03 15.24
C PRO A 143 -17.37 5.45 14.69
N ALA A 144 -17.36 4.97 13.45
CA ALA A 144 -16.19 4.42 12.78
C ALA A 144 -16.23 4.71 11.27
N MET A 145 -15.12 4.40 10.61
CA MET A 145 -15.00 4.37 9.16
C MET A 145 -14.32 3.09 8.70
N THR A 146 -14.39 2.82 7.40
CA THR A 146 -13.52 1.86 6.73
C THR A 146 -12.85 2.53 5.55
N VAL A 147 -11.67 2.03 5.17
CA VAL A 147 -11.02 2.34 3.91
C VAL A 147 -11.43 1.22 2.95
N PRO A 148 -12.46 1.37 2.10
CA PRO A 148 -12.87 0.29 1.21
C PRO A 148 -11.76 -0.10 0.24
N HIS A 149 -11.63 -1.40 -0.03
CA HIS A 149 -10.91 -1.86 -1.21
C HIS A 149 -11.62 -1.31 -2.47
N PRO A 150 -10.90 -0.90 -3.52
CA PRO A 150 -11.49 -0.30 -4.72
C PRO A 150 -12.60 -1.12 -5.38
N ILE A 151 -12.53 -2.45 -5.31
CA ILE A 151 -13.59 -3.33 -5.84
C ILE A 151 -14.95 -3.18 -5.13
N LEU A 152 -14.96 -2.62 -3.92
CA LEU A 152 -16.17 -2.37 -3.12
C LEU A 152 -16.74 -0.96 -3.34
N ILE A 153 -16.06 -0.13 -4.15
CA ILE A 153 -16.49 1.23 -4.48
C ILE A 153 -17.33 1.15 -5.77
N ALA A 154 -18.61 1.50 -5.68
CA ALA A 154 -19.53 1.43 -6.82
C ALA A 154 -19.11 2.38 -7.95
N ASP A 155 -18.86 3.64 -7.61
CA ASP A 155 -18.56 4.72 -8.56
C ASP A 155 -17.04 5.00 -8.63
N LEU A 156 -16.24 3.92 -8.71
CA LEU A 156 -14.78 4.01 -8.67
C LEU A 156 -14.21 4.85 -9.80
N GLU A 157 -14.77 4.75 -11.00
CA GLU A 157 -14.27 5.49 -12.18
C GLU A 157 -14.56 6.99 -12.05
N GLU A 158 -15.75 7.36 -11.58
CA GLU A 158 -16.13 8.75 -11.35
C GLU A 158 -15.26 9.38 -10.24
N LEU A 159 -14.92 8.60 -9.19
CA LEU A 159 -13.96 9.04 -8.17
C LEU A 159 -12.54 9.22 -8.72
N ARG A 160 -12.11 8.42 -9.72
CA ARG A 160 -10.81 8.61 -10.38
C ARG A 160 -10.79 9.88 -11.21
N GLU A 161 -11.86 10.15 -11.96
CA GLU A 161 -12.03 11.39 -12.73
C GLU A 161 -11.96 12.61 -11.80
N LEU A 162 -12.75 12.60 -10.71
CA LEU A 162 -12.71 13.66 -9.70
C LEU A 162 -11.31 13.83 -9.10
N ALA A 163 -10.63 12.73 -8.76
CA ALA A 163 -9.27 12.79 -8.21
C ALA A 163 -8.27 13.39 -9.21
N SER A 164 -8.40 13.07 -10.50
CA SER A 164 -7.62 13.66 -11.59
C SER A 164 -7.86 15.17 -11.69
N ASP A 165 -9.12 15.60 -11.73
CA ASP A 165 -9.53 17.00 -11.84
C ASP A 165 -9.02 17.84 -10.66
N LEU A 166 -9.06 17.27 -9.46
CA LEU A 166 -8.57 17.91 -8.24
C LEU A 166 -7.05 17.76 -8.04
N SER A 167 -6.33 17.12 -8.98
CA SER A 167 -4.89 16.83 -8.88
C SER A 167 -4.52 16.12 -7.57
N ILE A 168 -5.38 15.20 -7.14
CA ILE A 168 -5.25 14.45 -5.91
C ILE A 168 -4.23 13.33 -6.07
N THR A 169 -3.36 13.21 -5.08
CA THR A 169 -2.43 12.09 -4.96
C THR A 169 -2.79 11.24 -3.73
N GLN A 170 -2.60 9.93 -3.87
CA GLN A 170 -2.71 8.98 -2.77
C GLN A 170 -1.35 8.33 -2.57
N THR A 171 -0.91 8.25 -1.31
CA THR A 171 0.32 7.54 -0.92
C THR A 171 0.13 6.02 -0.95
N ILE A 172 -1.11 5.56 -0.76
CA ILE A 172 -1.54 4.17 -0.94
C ILE A 172 -2.31 4.11 -2.26
N ASP A 173 -1.94 3.17 -3.12
CA ASP A 173 -2.62 2.96 -4.39
C ASP A 173 -3.99 2.30 -4.14
N GLN A 174 -4.99 3.12 -3.81
CA GLN A 174 -6.38 2.71 -3.60
C GLN A 174 -7.18 2.91 -4.89
N LEU A 175 -7.31 4.14 -5.38
CA LEU A 175 -8.15 4.41 -6.56
C LEU A 175 -7.65 3.68 -7.80
N TYR A 176 -6.33 3.64 -8.03
CA TYR A 176 -5.75 3.06 -9.23
C TYR A 176 -5.25 1.63 -9.05
N ARG A 177 -5.52 1.02 -7.88
CA ARG A 177 -5.24 -0.39 -7.66
C ARG A 177 -6.00 -1.23 -8.70
N PRO A 178 -5.33 -2.16 -9.40
CA PRO A 178 -6.03 -3.10 -10.28
C PRO A 178 -7.05 -3.94 -9.51
N VAL A 179 -8.27 -4.02 -10.06
CA VAL A 179 -9.35 -4.84 -9.52
C VAL A 179 -9.68 -5.97 -10.48
N HIS A 180 -9.97 -7.15 -9.94
CA HIS A 180 -10.32 -8.33 -10.75
C HIS A 180 -11.58 -8.98 -10.19
N GLN A 181 -12.48 -9.38 -11.09
CA GLN A 181 -13.68 -10.13 -10.76
C GLN A 181 -13.63 -11.50 -11.45
N PRO A 182 -14.16 -12.56 -10.80
CA PRO A 182 -14.20 -13.87 -11.42
C PRO A 182 -15.16 -13.86 -12.61
N THR A 183 -14.76 -14.54 -13.69
CA THR A 183 -15.70 -14.87 -14.77
C THR A 183 -16.72 -15.91 -14.29
N LYS A 184 -17.83 -16.07 -15.02
CA LYS A 184 -18.84 -17.10 -14.72
C LYS A 184 -18.24 -18.50 -14.71
N ASP A 185 -17.31 -18.77 -15.62
CA ASP A 185 -16.65 -20.08 -15.72
C ASP A 185 -15.68 -20.30 -14.55
N GLN A 186 -14.93 -19.25 -14.18
CA GLN A 186 -14.01 -19.30 -13.04
C GLN A 186 -14.74 -19.53 -11.71
N ALA A 187 -15.96 -19.00 -11.55
CA ALA A 187 -16.75 -19.15 -10.32
C ALA A 187 -16.94 -20.63 -9.91
N GLU A 188 -16.99 -21.54 -10.87
CA GLU A 188 -17.17 -22.98 -10.62
C GLU A 188 -15.87 -23.71 -10.24
N LEU A 189 -14.71 -23.08 -10.40
CA LEU A 189 -13.39 -23.67 -10.19
C LEU A 189 -12.88 -23.50 -8.75
N LYS A 190 -11.82 -24.24 -8.42
CA LYS A 190 -11.05 -24.12 -7.17
C LYS A 190 -9.62 -23.59 -7.38
N SER A 191 -9.26 -23.32 -8.64
CA SER A 191 -7.96 -22.79 -9.03
C SER A 191 -8.09 -21.93 -10.28
N ILE A 192 -7.17 -20.98 -10.44
CA ILE A 192 -6.98 -20.18 -11.65
C ILE A 192 -5.69 -20.64 -12.31
N ASN A 193 -5.80 -21.05 -13.58
CA ASN A 193 -4.68 -21.55 -14.37
C ASN A 193 -4.17 -20.51 -15.38
N ASP A 194 -4.80 -19.33 -15.47
CA ASP A 194 -4.46 -18.26 -16.43
C ASP A 194 -3.00 -17.77 -16.31
N TYR A 195 -2.35 -18.07 -15.19
CA TYR A 195 -0.99 -17.68 -14.84
C TYR A 195 -0.04 -18.89 -14.70
N THR A 196 -0.40 -20.07 -15.20
CA THR A 196 0.49 -21.24 -15.18
C THR A 196 1.57 -21.16 -16.26
N GLU A 197 2.61 -21.98 -16.12
CA GLU A 197 3.67 -22.17 -17.13
C GLU A 197 4.52 -20.93 -17.41
N GLY A 198 4.51 -19.96 -16.48
CA GLY A 198 5.35 -18.78 -16.57
C GLY A 198 6.78 -19.11 -16.18
N MET A 199 7.67 -19.17 -17.17
CA MET A 199 9.07 -19.54 -16.95
C MET A 199 9.90 -18.40 -16.34
N PHE A 200 10.70 -18.73 -15.35
CA PHE A 200 11.81 -17.93 -14.86
C PHE A 200 13.10 -18.73 -15.01
N GLU A 201 14.16 -18.09 -15.51
CA GLU A 201 15.46 -18.74 -15.70
C GLU A 201 16.03 -19.30 -14.40
N GLN A 202 15.72 -18.64 -13.28
CA GLN A 202 16.12 -19.07 -11.95
C GLN A 202 15.00 -18.78 -10.95
N LEU A 203 14.74 -19.72 -10.04
CA LEU A 203 13.80 -19.53 -8.94
C LEU A 203 14.12 -18.29 -8.09
N ASN A 204 15.40 -17.96 -7.90
CA ASN A 204 15.82 -16.78 -7.15
C ASN A 204 15.26 -15.46 -7.72
N PHE A 205 14.97 -15.38 -9.02
CA PHE A 205 14.37 -14.21 -9.67
C PHE A 205 12.89 -14.08 -9.28
N ALA A 206 12.15 -15.19 -9.30
CA ALA A 206 10.78 -15.24 -8.83
C ALA A 206 10.68 -14.93 -7.32
N LEU A 207 11.56 -15.51 -6.49
CA LEU A 207 11.60 -15.25 -5.04
C LEU A 207 11.93 -13.79 -4.72
N SER A 208 12.92 -13.21 -5.41
CA SER A 208 13.31 -11.80 -5.24
C SER A 208 12.19 -10.85 -5.67
N LEU A 209 11.45 -11.20 -6.72
CA LEU A 209 10.26 -10.48 -7.15
C LEU A 209 9.15 -10.55 -6.08
N CYS A 210 8.83 -11.74 -5.56
CA CYS A 210 7.82 -11.90 -4.50
C CYS A 210 8.16 -11.03 -3.29
N ARG A 211 9.42 -11.06 -2.82
CA ARG A 211 9.88 -10.23 -1.71
C ARG A 211 9.69 -8.74 -1.97
N ARG A 212 10.07 -8.27 -3.17
CA ARG A 212 9.92 -6.85 -3.57
C ARG A 212 8.46 -6.42 -3.66
N LEU A 213 7.57 -7.34 -4.06
CA LEU A 213 6.13 -7.11 -4.12
C LEU A 213 5.42 -7.29 -2.77
N GLY A 214 6.14 -7.69 -1.71
CA GLY A 214 5.59 -7.89 -0.37
C GLY A 214 4.86 -9.22 -0.17
N TYR A 215 5.05 -10.20 -1.05
CA TYR A 215 4.44 -11.53 -0.93
C TYR A 215 5.41 -12.53 -0.31
N PRO A 216 5.16 -13.00 0.93
CA PRO A 216 5.97 -14.05 1.53
C PRO A 216 5.79 -15.36 0.77
N VAL A 217 6.89 -16.10 0.60
CA VAL A 217 6.90 -17.41 -0.05
C VAL A 217 6.98 -18.52 1.00
N ARG A 218 6.08 -19.52 0.91
CA ARG A 218 6.01 -20.68 1.81
C ARG A 218 5.75 -21.94 1.02
N GLY A 219 6.63 -22.94 1.15
CA GLY A 219 6.48 -24.24 0.45
C GLY A 219 6.34 -24.10 -1.07
N GLY A 220 7.06 -23.14 -1.67
CA GLY A 220 6.99 -22.85 -3.10
C GLY A 220 5.81 -21.98 -3.55
N TYR A 221 4.98 -21.49 -2.62
CA TYR A 221 3.85 -20.60 -2.94
C TYR A 221 4.11 -19.17 -2.47
N ALA A 222 3.98 -18.20 -3.36
CA ALA A 222 3.74 -16.82 -2.97
C ALA A 222 2.36 -16.72 -2.31
N THR A 223 2.27 -16.06 -1.16
CA THR A 223 1.06 -16.02 -0.34
C THR A 223 0.53 -14.60 -0.14
N CYS A 224 -0.79 -14.46 -0.21
CA CYS A 224 -1.51 -13.22 0.11
C CYS A 224 -2.69 -13.57 1.02
N ARG A 225 -2.68 -13.03 2.25
CA ARG A 225 -3.75 -13.25 3.23
C ARG A 225 -4.73 -12.09 3.19
N VAL A 226 -6.00 -12.39 2.96
CA VAL A 226 -7.07 -11.42 2.93
C VAL A 226 -8.06 -11.76 4.06
N TRP A 227 -8.50 -10.72 4.76
CA TRP A 227 -9.61 -10.81 5.72
C TRP A 227 -10.80 -10.09 5.13
N GLU A 228 -11.88 -10.83 4.95
CA GLU A 228 -13.11 -10.32 4.36
C GLU A 228 -14.30 -10.89 5.14
N ASN A 229 -15.13 -10.02 5.72
CA ASN A 229 -16.23 -10.39 6.62
C ASN A 229 -15.78 -11.32 7.76
N ASP A 230 -14.65 -10.99 8.41
CA ASP A 230 -14.01 -11.78 9.47
C ASP A 230 -13.52 -13.18 9.06
N VAL A 231 -13.64 -13.55 7.79
CA VAL A 231 -13.09 -14.80 7.24
C VAL A 231 -11.70 -14.54 6.67
N MET A 232 -10.72 -15.33 7.09
CA MET A 232 -9.38 -15.31 6.53
C MET A 232 -9.26 -16.37 5.44
N ILE A 233 -8.95 -15.92 4.23
CA ILE A 233 -8.58 -16.77 3.11
C ILE A 233 -7.16 -16.41 2.66
N GLU A 234 -6.35 -17.42 2.37
CA GLU A 234 -5.00 -17.25 1.83
C GLU A 234 -5.00 -17.63 0.35
N ALA A 235 -4.72 -16.65 -0.51
CA ALA A 235 -4.35 -16.90 -1.89
C ALA A 235 -2.92 -17.44 -1.93
N ARG A 236 -2.72 -18.55 -2.65
CA ARG A 236 -1.43 -19.23 -2.84
C ARG A 236 -1.16 -19.39 -4.32
N TYR A 237 -0.07 -18.83 -4.79
CA TYR A 237 0.36 -18.92 -6.18
C TYR A 237 1.70 -19.62 -6.27
N TYR A 238 1.74 -20.76 -6.95
CA TYR A 238 2.95 -21.56 -7.03
C TYR A 238 4.01 -20.88 -7.90
N VAL A 239 5.22 -20.72 -7.35
CA VAL A 239 6.36 -20.06 -8.01
C VAL A 239 7.60 -20.95 -8.08
N GLY A 240 7.54 -22.18 -7.53
CA GLY A 240 8.63 -23.16 -7.53
C GLY A 240 9.17 -23.51 -6.14
N ASP A 241 9.60 -24.76 -5.95
CA ASP A 241 10.13 -25.31 -4.70
C ASP A 241 11.53 -25.97 -4.83
N GLU A 242 12.17 -25.80 -5.98
CA GLU A 242 13.50 -26.34 -6.32
C GLU A 242 14.66 -25.49 -5.75
N TYR A 243 15.90 -25.83 -6.14
CA TYR A 243 17.09 -25.03 -5.80
C TYR A 243 17.04 -23.62 -6.42
N PRO A 244 17.61 -22.58 -5.77
CA PRO A 244 17.46 -21.18 -6.20
C PRO A 244 17.92 -20.88 -7.64
N GLU A 245 18.92 -21.59 -8.15
CA GLU A 245 19.48 -21.44 -9.49
C GLU A 245 18.77 -22.31 -10.55
N ALA A 246 17.82 -23.15 -10.15
CA ALA A 246 17.07 -23.98 -11.07
C ALA A 246 16.05 -23.15 -11.86
N GLU A 247 15.85 -23.52 -13.12
CA GLU A 247 14.71 -23.05 -13.91
C GLU A 247 13.41 -23.42 -13.20
N THR A 248 12.42 -22.53 -13.26
CA THR A 248 11.12 -22.77 -12.64
C THR A 248 9.97 -22.26 -13.46
N TYR A 249 8.80 -22.86 -13.26
CA TYR A 249 7.55 -22.53 -13.93
C TYR A 249 6.49 -22.23 -12.89
N THR A 250 5.73 -21.16 -13.11
CA THR A 250 4.59 -20.86 -12.24
C THR A 250 3.50 -21.91 -12.38
N GLY A 251 2.79 -22.16 -11.29
CA GLY A 251 1.67 -23.11 -11.24
C GLY A 251 0.34 -22.41 -11.00
N PRO A 252 -0.70 -23.14 -10.58
CA PRO A 252 -2.02 -22.55 -10.38
C PRO A 252 -2.04 -21.57 -9.21
N LEU A 253 -2.93 -20.59 -9.29
CA LEU A 253 -3.39 -19.81 -8.15
C LEU A 253 -4.54 -20.55 -7.48
N VAL A 254 -4.41 -20.85 -6.19
CA VAL A 254 -5.45 -21.48 -5.37
C VAL A 254 -5.78 -20.61 -4.16
N PHE A 255 -6.95 -20.82 -3.58
CA PHE A 255 -7.40 -20.13 -2.37
C PHE A 255 -7.70 -21.16 -1.30
N VAL A 256 -7.19 -20.96 -0.09
CA VAL A 256 -7.39 -21.89 1.01
C VAL A 256 -7.94 -21.21 2.25
N ASP A 257 -8.76 -21.95 2.99
CA ASP A 257 -9.25 -21.53 4.30
C ASP A 257 -8.19 -21.72 5.41
N ALA A 258 -8.57 -21.39 6.65
CA ALA A 258 -7.71 -21.53 7.82
C ALA A 258 -7.31 -23.00 8.14
N ASN A 259 -7.95 -23.99 7.52
CA ASN A 259 -7.65 -25.42 7.66
C ASN A 259 -6.92 -25.98 6.42
N ASP A 260 -6.34 -25.11 5.59
CA ASP A 260 -5.65 -25.46 4.34
C ASP A 260 -6.56 -26.15 3.29
N LYS A 261 -7.88 -26.00 3.39
CA LYS A 261 -8.81 -26.56 2.41
C LYS A 261 -9.06 -25.60 1.26
N ALA A 262 -8.98 -26.12 0.03
CA ALA A 262 -9.27 -25.36 -1.17
C ALA A 262 -10.72 -24.86 -1.19
N VAL A 263 -10.89 -23.55 -1.39
CA VAL A 263 -12.17 -22.85 -1.45
C VAL A 263 -12.58 -22.66 -2.91
N LYS A 264 -13.87 -22.82 -3.19
CA LYS A 264 -14.44 -22.59 -4.53
C LYS A 264 -14.45 -21.08 -4.80
N ILE A 265 -14.18 -20.66 -6.03
CA ILE A 265 -14.10 -19.24 -6.37
C ILE A 265 -15.43 -18.51 -6.12
N ALA A 266 -16.58 -19.16 -6.36
CA ALA A 266 -17.89 -18.61 -6.02
C ALA A 266 -18.11 -18.33 -4.52
N ASP A 267 -17.34 -18.97 -3.63
CA ASP A 267 -17.42 -18.79 -2.18
C ASP A 267 -16.42 -17.74 -1.67
N LEU A 268 -15.60 -17.17 -2.56
CA LEU A 268 -14.67 -16.10 -2.22
C LEU A 268 -15.37 -14.75 -2.21
N GLY A 269 -14.99 -13.89 -1.26
CA GLY A 269 -15.36 -12.50 -1.35
C GLY A 269 -14.57 -11.76 -2.45
N PRO A 270 -15.11 -10.65 -2.97
CA PRO A 270 -14.52 -9.91 -4.09
C PRO A 270 -13.11 -9.39 -3.80
N VAL A 271 -12.82 -8.95 -2.57
CA VAL A 271 -11.46 -8.47 -2.22
C VAL A 271 -10.46 -9.61 -2.28
N THR A 272 -10.84 -10.77 -1.73
CA THR A 272 -9.99 -11.97 -1.69
C THR A 272 -9.61 -12.42 -3.10
N PHE A 273 -10.59 -12.54 -3.99
CA PHE A 273 -10.33 -12.92 -5.37
C PHE A 273 -9.44 -11.90 -6.08
N SER A 274 -9.80 -10.61 -5.98
CA SER A 274 -9.08 -9.52 -6.64
C SER A 274 -7.60 -9.46 -6.26
N GLU A 275 -7.28 -9.57 -4.97
CA GLU A 275 -5.91 -9.50 -4.47
C GLU A 275 -5.08 -10.74 -4.81
N GLY A 276 -5.69 -11.92 -4.81
CA GLY A 276 -5.04 -13.15 -5.26
C GLY A 276 -4.65 -13.08 -6.74
N VAL A 277 -5.57 -12.62 -7.59
CA VAL A 277 -5.32 -12.42 -9.03
C VAL A 277 -4.29 -11.33 -9.27
N ARG A 278 -4.36 -10.20 -8.53
CA ARG A 278 -3.36 -9.13 -8.62
C ARG A 278 -1.95 -9.64 -8.28
N MET A 279 -1.82 -10.47 -7.24
CA MET A 279 -0.55 -11.12 -6.89
C MET A 279 -0.04 -12.02 -8.04
N ALA A 280 -0.86 -12.96 -8.50
CA ALA A 280 -0.47 -13.90 -9.56
C ALA A 280 -0.10 -13.17 -10.85
N SER A 281 -0.92 -12.22 -11.29
CA SER A 281 -0.69 -11.39 -12.47
C SER A 281 0.60 -10.58 -12.38
N ALA A 282 0.88 -9.93 -11.24
CA ALA A 282 2.08 -9.12 -11.07
C ALA A 282 3.37 -9.95 -11.11
N ILE A 283 3.33 -11.17 -10.55
CA ILE A 283 4.46 -12.11 -10.60
C ILE A 283 4.61 -12.64 -12.03
N TYR A 284 3.53 -13.18 -12.62
CA TYR A 284 3.52 -13.76 -13.97
C TYR A 284 3.95 -12.78 -15.07
N ALA A 285 3.65 -11.48 -14.92
CA ALA A 285 4.08 -10.45 -15.86
C ALA A 285 5.61 -10.27 -15.96
N LYS A 286 6.39 -10.86 -15.04
CA LYS A 286 7.87 -10.81 -15.05
C LYS A 286 8.54 -12.12 -15.47
N ARG A 287 7.74 -13.11 -15.90
CA ARG A 287 8.26 -14.31 -16.55
C ARG A 287 9.08 -13.93 -17.79
N LYS A 288 9.95 -14.83 -18.21
CA LYS A 288 10.62 -14.73 -19.51
C LYS A 288 9.58 -14.87 -20.62
N VAL A 289 9.58 -13.92 -21.54
CA VAL A 289 8.76 -13.94 -22.75
C VAL A 289 9.72 -14.22 -23.91
N GLU A 290 9.40 -15.21 -24.74
CA GLU A 290 10.17 -15.44 -25.96
C GLU A 290 10.00 -14.23 -26.88
N GLU A 291 11.11 -13.66 -27.37
CA GLU A 291 11.04 -12.65 -28.43
C GLU A 291 10.48 -13.35 -29.68
N SER A 292 9.26 -13.00 -30.08
CA SER A 292 8.71 -13.42 -31.36
C SER A 292 9.65 -12.92 -32.45
N ALA A 293 10.30 -13.85 -33.15
CA ALA A 293 11.15 -13.55 -34.30
C ALA A 293 10.40 -12.60 -35.24
N SER A 294 10.95 -11.40 -35.41
CA SER A 294 10.52 -10.48 -36.45
C SER A 294 10.56 -11.22 -37.78
N GLU A 295 9.40 -11.38 -38.42
CA GLU A 295 9.30 -11.81 -39.82
C GLU A 295 10.06 -10.81 -40.69
N GLU A 296 11.35 -11.07 -40.93
CA GLU A 296 12.04 -10.52 -42.09
C GLU A 296 11.38 -11.11 -43.33
N THR A 297 10.46 -10.35 -43.92
CA THR A 297 9.93 -10.68 -45.24
C THR A 297 10.94 -10.19 -46.28
N PRO A 298 11.42 -11.06 -47.21
CA PRO A 298 12.40 -10.70 -48.24
C PRO A 298 11.87 -9.72 -49.29
#